data_AF-A0A661EXC9-F1
#
_entry.id   AF-A0A661EXC9-F1
#
_cell.length_a   1.000
_cell.length_b   1.000
_cell.length_c   1.000
_cell.angle_alpha   90.00
_cell.angle_beta   90.00
_cell.angle_gamma   90.00
#
_symmetry.space_group_name_H-M   'P 1'
#
loop_
_entity.id
_entity.type
_entity.pdbx_description
1 polymer ?
#
loop_
_entity_poly.entity_id
_entity_poly.type
_entity_poly.pdbx_seq_one_letter_code
_entity_poly.pdbx_strand_id
1 'polypeptide(L)'
;VLKTLALADVLVLVVSKEKYADQSVWEAMALLEPLNQPVLVVINKLVADSQSVIVESFKERWLQVRSDKLPSIVPILFSKGDVSPAQQTELIRSLQQITNKIKRNKTDAAAINYIKMYWQSWLAPVRAEQEAQAQWQILIDKTVEEALVDYRRDYLNHPHHYDTFQNAMASLLTLLEVPGLANIIAQSRKILAWPLRKVFSIGKKKIGKAYPDTLETAVLQQIAEHVFLQLGDKILDQIDLTQGNNKWWKAVNSQLRQDRGIILKRFEQNTLAYHEGFKQEIEKTAQGLYYKLEEHPALLNGLRATRVTADAAMLALAVQAGGIGLHDLLIAPAMLSVTSYLAESAIGGYLQRAEVELKQQQFNTVKRLLFIQVLQQSLAELPEQMMQNTYFNISTKQLAEAEAQLEQKRHGLRIF
;
A
#
# COMPACT_ATOMS: atom_id res chain seq x y z
N VAL A 1 1.22 -24.72 -29.97
CA VAL A 1 1.30 -26.19 -30.03
C VAL A 1 0.55 -26.84 -28.87
N LEU A 2 0.97 -26.68 -27.60
CA LEU A 2 0.30 -27.31 -26.44
C LEU A 2 -1.22 -27.05 -26.35
N LYS A 3 -1.68 -25.81 -26.53
CA LYS A 3 -3.13 -25.49 -26.57
C LYS A 3 -3.87 -26.24 -27.68
N THR A 4 -3.24 -26.37 -28.84
CA THR A 4 -3.79 -27.10 -30.00
C THR A 4 -3.84 -28.60 -29.71
N LEU A 5 -2.80 -29.16 -29.09
CA LEU A 5 -2.76 -30.56 -28.67
C LEU A 5 -3.87 -30.85 -27.66
N ALA A 6 -4.02 -30.00 -26.63
CA ALA A 6 -5.03 -30.18 -25.59
C ALA A 6 -6.49 -30.07 -26.07
N LEU A 7 -6.73 -29.37 -27.19
CA LEU A 7 -8.06 -29.22 -27.79
C LEU A 7 -8.36 -30.27 -28.88
N ALA A 8 -7.38 -31.07 -29.28
CA ALA A 8 -7.54 -32.04 -30.35
C ALA A 8 -8.44 -33.22 -29.92
N ASP A 9 -9.28 -33.69 -30.84
CA ASP A 9 -10.07 -34.90 -30.66
C ASP A 9 -9.20 -36.17 -30.74
N VAL A 10 -8.13 -36.13 -31.55
CA VAL A 10 -7.15 -37.21 -31.73
C VAL A 10 -5.76 -36.62 -31.85
N LEU A 11 -4.78 -37.26 -31.20
CA LEU A 11 -3.37 -36.94 -31.35
C LEU A 11 -2.70 -37.96 -32.28
N VAL A 12 -1.93 -37.48 -33.24
CA VAL A 12 -1.07 -38.32 -34.08
C VAL A 12 0.38 -38.00 -33.74
N LEU A 13 1.04 -38.91 -33.01
CA LEU A 13 2.45 -38.78 -32.66
C LEU A 13 3.31 -39.44 -33.73
N VAL A 14 4.02 -38.64 -34.52
CA VAL A 14 4.96 -39.12 -35.53
C VAL A 14 6.38 -39.02 -35.01
N VAL A 15 7.06 -40.15 -34.83
CA VAL A 15 8.45 -40.22 -34.36
C VAL A 15 9.30 -41.05 -35.31
N SER A 16 10.57 -40.72 -35.47
CA SER A 16 11.52 -41.54 -36.21
C SER A 16 12.23 -42.54 -35.29
N LYS A 17 12.85 -43.57 -35.87
CA LYS A 17 13.78 -44.48 -35.18
C LYS A 17 14.83 -43.76 -34.31
N GLU A 18 15.24 -42.55 -34.66
CA GLU A 18 16.27 -41.82 -33.92
C GLU A 18 15.70 -40.86 -32.87
N LYS A 19 14.44 -40.42 -33.04
CA LYS A 19 13.81 -39.40 -32.19
C LYS A 19 12.83 -39.93 -31.16
N TYR A 20 12.52 -41.23 -31.17
CA TYR A 20 11.66 -41.82 -30.13
C TYR A 20 12.31 -41.80 -28.72
N ALA A 21 13.62 -41.58 -28.63
CA ALA A 21 14.34 -41.45 -27.36
C ALA A 21 14.46 -39.99 -26.86
N ASP A 22 13.88 -39.01 -27.58
CA ASP A 22 13.93 -37.60 -27.19
C ASP A 22 13.07 -37.36 -25.94
N GLN A 23 13.71 -36.87 -24.88
CA GLN A 23 13.06 -36.62 -23.59
C GLN A 23 11.92 -35.60 -23.68
N SER A 24 12.03 -34.58 -24.55
CA SER A 24 11.00 -33.54 -24.71
C SER A 24 9.67 -34.10 -25.23
N VAL A 25 9.71 -35.15 -26.06
CA VAL A 25 8.51 -35.86 -26.53
C VAL A 25 7.81 -36.52 -25.36
N TRP A 26 8.56 -37.23 -24.52
CA TRP A 26 8.01 -37.94 -23.38
C TRP A 26 7.47 -37.01 -22.30
N GLU A 27 8.12 -35.87 -22.05
CA GLU A 27 7.60 -34.83 -21.15
C GLU A 27 6.28 -34.25 -21.66
N ALA A 28 6.17 -33.96 -22.96
CA ALA A 28 4.93 -33.48 -23.55
C ALA A 28 3.82 -34.55 -23.48
N MET A 29 4.16 -35.81 -23.73
CA MET A 29 3.22 -36.91 -23.60
C MET A 29 2.79 -37.10 -22.14
N ALA A 30 3.69 -37.08 -21.15
CA ALA A 30 3.33 -37.15 -19.74
C ALA A 30 2.36 -36.02 -19.35
N LEU A 31 2.64 -34.79 -19.81
CA LEU A 31 1.78 -33.64 -19.56
C LEU A 31 0.37 -33.84 -20.14
N LEU A 32 0.22 -34.46 -21.31
CA LEU A 32 -1.09 -34.68 -21.94
C LEU A 32 -1.85 -35.91 -21.42
N GLU A 33 -1.23 -36.75 -20.59
CA GLU A 33 -1.85 -37.98 -20.06
C GLU A 33 -3.21 -37.77 -19.41
N PRO A 34 -3.40 -36.78 -18.50
CA PRO A 34 -4.67 -36.69 -17.78
C PRO A 34 -5.84 -36.22 -18.67
N LEU A 35 -5.56 -35.68 -19.86
CA LEU A 35 -6.58 -35.37 -20.86
C LEU A 35 -7.16 -36.63 -21.53
N ASN A 36 -6.47 -37.78 -21.39
CA ASN A 36 -6.91 -39.09 -21.89
C ASN A 36 -7.36 -39.06 -23.36
N GLN A 37 -6.67 -38.23 -24.15
CA GLN A 37 -6.94 -38.10 -25.58
C GLN A 37 -6.46 -39.35 -26.30
N PRO A 38 -7.21 -39.87 -27.28
CA PRO A 38 -6.75 -40.98 -28.09
C PRO A 38 -5.49 -40.61 -28.88
N VAL A 39 -4.47 -41.48 -28.82
CA VAL A 39 -3.20 -41.28 -29.50
C VAL A 39 -2.99 -42.38 -30.54
N LEU A 40 -2.66 -41.97 -31.77
CA LEU A 40 -2.14 -42.82 -32.82
C LEU A 40 -0.63 -42.56 -32.93
N VAL A 41 0.18 -43.60 -32.76
CA VAL A 41 1.64 -43.47 -32.88
C VAL A 41 2.07 -43.98 -34.25
N VAL A 42 2.83 -43.16 -34.97
CA VAL A 42 3.44 -43.52 -36.25
C VAL A 42 4.95 -43.54 -36.06
N ILE A 43 5.54 -44.73 -36.06
CA ILE A 43 6.99 -44.88 -35.97
C ILE A 43 7.53 -44.99 -37.40
N ASN A 44 8.14 -43.90 -37.86
CA ASN A 44 8.61 -43.74 -39.24
C ASN A 44 10.10 -44.11 -39.38
N LYS A 45 10.49 -44.40 -40.63
CA LYS A 45 11.87 -44.73 -41.04
C LYS A 45 12.40 -46.01 -40.40
N LEU A 46 11.54 -47.01 -40.22
CA LEU A 46 11.94 -48.31 -39.71
C LEU A 46 12.62 -49.16 -40.79
N VAL A 47 13.54 -50.01 -40.37
CA VAL A 47 14.13 -51.08 -41.21
C VAL A 47 13.48 -52.39 -40.78
N ALA A 48 13.12 -53.26 -41.74
CA ALA A 48 12.34 -54.48 -41.51
C ALA A 48 12.87 -55.32 -40.34
N ASP A 49 14.18 -55.55 -40.30
CA ASP A 49 14.85 -56.38 -39.28
C ASP A 49 14.79 -55.79 -37.86
N SER A 50 14.57 -54.48 -37.74
CA SER A 50 14.56 -53.75 -36.46
C SER A 50 13.16 -53.33 -36.00
N GLN A 51 12.12 -53.62 -36.79
CA GLN A 51 10.77 -53.13 -36.55
C GLN A 51 10.21 -53.62 -35.20
N SER A 52 10.29 -54.92 -34.93
CA SER A 52 9.75 -55.52 -33.69
C SER A 52 10.44 -54.96 -32.44
N VAL A 53 11.77 -54.86 -32.47
CA VAL A 53 12.58 -54.36 -31.36
C VAL A 53 12.24 -52.91 -31.03
N ILE A 54 12.11 -52.04 -32.04
CA ILE A 54 11.81 -50.62 -31.82
C ILE A 54 10.38 -50.43 -31.32
N VAL A 55 9.42 -51.19 -31.86
CA VAL A 55 8.03 -51.13 -31.40
C VAL A 55 7.94 -51.57 -29.93
N GLU A 56 8.65 -52.62 -29.53
CA GLU A 56 8.62 -53.09 -28.14
C GLU A 56 9.29 -52.09 -27.19
N SER A 57 10.47 -51.57 -27.55
CA SER A 57 11.14 -50.49 -26.81
C SER A 57 10.23 -49.26 -26.63
N PHE A 58 9.47 -48.89 -27.67
CA PHE A 58 8.51 -47.78 -27.55
C PHE A 58 7.38 -48.08 -26.57
N LYS A 59 6.82 -49.30 -26.57
CA LYS A 59 5.77 -49.70 -25.63
C LYS A 59 6.27 -49.69 -24.19
N GLU A 60 7.47 -50.23 -23.95
CA GLU A 60 8.10 -50.21 -22.63
C GLU A 60 8.27 -48.76 -22.15
N ARG A 61 8.79 -47.88 -23.01
CA ARG A 61 8.95 -46.47 -22.67
C ARG A 61 7.62 -45.76 -22.41
N TRP A 62 6.58 -46.08 -23.18
CA TRP A 62 5.23 -45.55 -22.94
C TRP A 62 4.74 -45.89 -21.53
N LEU A 63 4.85 -47.15 -21.13
CA LEU A 63 4.42 -47.64 -19.82
C LEU A 63 5.28 -47.12 -18.66
N GLN A 64 6.52 -46.69 -18.92
CA GLN A 64 7.37 -46.03 -17.91
C GLN A 64 6.93 -44.59 -17.62
N VAL A 65 6.43 -43.88 -18.64
CA VAL A 65 6.14 -42.45 -18.57
C VAL A 65 4.65 -42.18 -18.33
N ARG A 66 3.78 -43.10 -18.75
CA ARG A 66 2.33 -42.97 -18.69
C ARG A 66 1.69 -44.23 -18.11
N SER A 67 0.58 -44.04 -17.41
CA SER A 67 -0.21 -45.10 -16.78
C SER A 67 -1.46 -45.49 -17.60
N ASP A 68 -1.70 -44.80 -18.71
CA ASP A 68 -2.86 -45.03 -19.56
C ASP A 68 -2.65 -46.16 -20.58
N LYS A 69 -3.70 -46.48 -21.34
CA LYS A 69 -3.69 -47.61 -22.26
C LYS A 69 -2.69 -47.38 -23.39
N LEU A 70 -1.98 -48.46 -23.75
CA LEU A 70 -1.08 -48.45 -24.91
C LEU A 70 -1.82 -47.98 -26.18
N PRO A 71 -1.23 -47.05 -26.94
CA PRO A 71 -1.85 -46.51 -28.14
C PRO A 71 -1.77 -47.51 -29.30
N SER A 72 -2.55 -47.25 -30.35
CA SER A 72 -2.33 -47.95 -31.63
C SER A 72 -1.02 -47.48 -32.24
N ILE A 73 -0.12 -48.42 -32.57
CA ILE A 73 1.19 -48.14 -33.15
C ILE A 73 1.20 -48.63 -34.60
N VAL A 74 1.49 -47.73 -35.54
CA VAL A 74 1.63 -48.02 -36.97
C VAL A 74 3.10 -47.88 -37.37
N PRO A 75 3.84 -48.98 -37.53
CA PRO A 75 5.21 -48.95 -38.03
C PRO A 75 5.23 -48.65 -39.54
N ILE A 76 6.01 -47.65 -39.95
CA ILE A 76 6.22 -47.31 -41.36
C ILE A 76 7.69 -47.59 -41.72
N LEU A 77 7.87 -48.53 -42.65
CA LEU A 77 9.17 -48.89 -43.19
C LEU A 77 9.73 -47.76 -44.06
N PHE A 78 11.05 -47.59 -44.05
CA PHE A 78 11.74 -46.65 -44.92
C PHE A 78 11.64 -47.09 -46.39
N SER A 79 11.00 -46.28 -47.22
CA SER A 79 10.99 -46.41 -48.69
C SER A 79 11.62 -45.17 -49.32
N LYS A 80 12.39 -45.34 -50.42
CA LYS A 80 12.95 -44.22 -51.20
C LYS A 80 11.90 -43.49 -52.07
N GLY A 81 10.62 -43.84 -51.94
CA GLY A 81 9.47 -43.25 -52.65
C GLY A 81 8.23 -43.20 -51.76
N ASP A 82 7.07 -42.90 -52.33
CA ASP A 82 5.82 -42.74 -51.60
C ASP A 82 5.45 -43.98 -50.75
N VAL A 83 4.77 -43.71 -49.63
CA VAL A 83 4.24 -44.75 -48.73
C VAL A 83 3.31 -45.66 -49.52
N SER A 84 3.49 -46.98 -49.41
CA SER A 84 2.69 -47.96 -50.14
C SER A 84 1.18 -47.73 -49.93
N PRO A 85 0.32 -47.88 -50.96
CA PRO A 85 -1.13 -47.75 -50.82
C PRO A 85 -1.72 -48.63 -49.70
N ALA A 86 -1.12 -49.80 -49.45
CA ALA A 86 -1.53 -50.69 -48.36
C ALA A 86 -1.28 -50.08 -46.97
N GLN A 87 -0.12 -49.43 -46.77
CA GLN A 87 0.23 -48.75 -45.51
C GLN A 87 -0.61 -47.48 -45.31
N GLN A 88 -0.91 -46.74 -46.38
CA GLN A 88 -1.82 -45.59 -46.32
C GLN A 88 -3.23 -46.04 -45.88
N THR A 89 -3.74 -47.12 -46.47
CA THR A 89 -5.05 -47.69 -46.12
C THR A 89 -5.09 -48.14 -44.66
N GLU A 90 -4.01 -48.75 -44.15
CA GLU A 90 -3.88 -49.16 -42.75
C GLU A 90 -3.92 -47.96 -41.79
N LEU A 91 -3.16 -46.90 -42.10
CA LEU A 91 -3.11 -45.68 -41.30
C LEU A 91 -4.49 -44.99 -41.25
N ILE A 92 -5.14 -44.84 -42.41
CA ILE A 92 -6.48 -44.25 -42.51
C ILE A 92 -7.49 -45.09 -41.72
N ARG A 93 -7.45 -46.42 -41.83
CA ARG A 93 -8.34 -47.32 -41.09
C ARG A 93 -8.12 -47.20 -39.58
N SER A 94 -6.87 -47.20 -39.13
CA SER A 94 -6.51 -47.03 -37.72
C SER A 94 -7.00 -45.69 -37.17
N LEU A 95 -6.82 -44.62 -37.93
CA LEU A 95 -7.32 -43.30 -37.57
C LEU A 95 -8.85 -43.27 -37.48
N GLN A 96 -9.56 -43.82 -38.48
CA GLN A 96 -11.03 -43.91 -38.48
C GLN A 96 -11.56 -44.69 -37.26
N GLN A 97 -10.93 -45.80 -36.91
CA GLN A 97 -11.31 -46.60 -35.73
C GLN A 97 -11.17 -45.83 -34.42
N ILE A 98 -10.13 -44.99 -34.30
CA ILE A 98 -9.92 -44.12 -33.15
C ILE A 98 -10.98 -43.02 -33.12
N THR A 99 -11.16 -42.32 -34.24
CA THR A 99 -12.12 -41.21 -34.36
C THR A 99 -13.56 -41.64 -34.05
N ASN A 100 -13.96 -42.83 -34.49
CA ASN A 100 -15.31 -43.36 -34.25
C ASN A 100 -15.59 -43.70 -32.77
N LYS A 101 -14.56 -43.83 -31.93
CA LYS A 101 -14.70 -44.18 -30.50
C LYS A 101 -14.73 -42.97 -29.58
N ILE A 102 -14.59 -41.75 -30.13
CA ILE A 102 -14.52 -40.52 -29.35
C ILE A 102 -15.89 -40.20 -28.75
N LYS A 103 -15.91 -39.95 -27.44
CA LYS A 103 -17.10 -39.49 -26.71
C LYS A 103 -16.80 -38.12 -26.13
N ARG A 104 -17.28 -37.05 -26.78
CA ARG A 104 -17.01 -35.65 -26.38
C ARG A 104 -17.32 -35.36 -24.91
N ASN A 105 -18.40 -35.91 -24.35
CA ASN A 105 -18.74 -35.75 -22.92
C ASN A 105 -17.68 -36.31 -21.96
N LYS A 106 -16.87 -37.30 -22.38
CA LYS A 106 -15.74 -37.81 -21.58
C LYS A 106 -14.53 -36.89 -21.65
N THR A 107 -14.37 -36.17 -22.75
CA THR A 107 -13.30 -35.18 -22.96
C THR A 107 -13.47 -34.00 -22.00
N ASP A 108 -14.71 -33.53 -21.78
CA ASP A 108 -14.99 -32.44 -20.82
C ASP A 108 -14.60 -32.82 -19.38
N ALA A 109 -14.91 -34.06 -18.97
CA ALA A 109 -14.54 -34.56 -17.65
C ALA A 109 -13.02 -34.69 -17.49
N ALA A 110 -12.32 -35.14 -18.53
CA ALA A 110 -10.86 -35.23 -18.54
C ALA A 110 -10.20 -33.84 -18.47
N ALA A 111 -10.74 -32.84 -19.19
CA ALA A 111 -10.27 -31.46 -19.12
C ALA A 111 -10.44 -30.86 -17.72
N ILE A 112 -11.58 -31.08 -17.07
CA ILE A 112 -11.80 -30.62 -15.68
C ILE A 112 -10.82 -31.30 -14.72
N ASN A 113 -10.61 -32.61 -14.84
CA ASN A 113 -9.66 -33.35 -14.00
C ASN A 113 -8.22 -32.86 -14.21
N TYR A 114 -7.85 -32.57 -15.46
CA TYR A 114 -6.55 -31.99 -15.80
C TYR A 114 -6.36 -30.62 -15.13
N ILE A 115 -7.35 -29.73 -15.23
CA ILE A 115 -7.32 -28.43 -14.56
C ILE A 115 -7.18 -28.64 -13.04
N LYS A 116 -7.99 -29.50 -12.43
CA LYS A 116 -7.94 -29.80 -10.98
C LYS A 116 -6.56 -30.29 -10.54
N MET A 117 -5.93 -31.16 -11.32
CA MET A 117 -4.61 -31.72 -11.02
C MET A 117 -3.53 -30.63 -10.91
N TYR A 118 -3.53 -29.66 -11.82
CA TYR A 118 -2.51 -28.61 -11.85
C TYR A 118 -2.94 -27.29 -11.19
N TRP A 119 -4.21 -27.17 -10.80
CA TRP A 119 -4.84 -25.94 -10.30
C TRP A 119 -4.01 -25.27 -9.20
N GLN A 120 -3.63 -26.02 -8.17
CA GLN A 120 -2.85 -25.51 -7.04
C GLN A 120 -1.48 -24.99 -7.49
N SER A 121 -0.80 -25.72 -8.37
CA SER A 121 0.53 -25.33 -8.87
C SER A 121 0.49 -24.08 -9.76
N TRP A 122 -0.55 -23.94 -10.59
CA TRP A 122 -0.72 -22.78 -11.47
C TRP A 122 -1.11 -21.52 -10.70
N LEU A 123 -1.84 -21.67 -9.60
CA LEU A 123 -2.27 -20.55 -8.76
C LEU A 123 -1.30 -20.22 -7.62
N ALA A 124 -0.30 -21.06 -7.35
CA ALA A 124 0.75 -20.76 -6.39
C ALA A 124 1.32 -19.32 -6.51
N PRO A 125 1.68 -18.81 -7.70
CA PRO A 125 2.18 -17.44 -7.82
C PRO A 125 1.11 -16.38 -7.53
N VAL A 126 -0.15 -16.64 -7.88
CA VAL A 126 -1.29 -15.74 -7.60
C VAL A 126 -1.56 -15.66 -6.09
N ARG A 127 -1.55 -16.80 -5.40
CA ARG A 127 -1.75 -16.86 -3.94
C ARG A 127 -0.64 -16.15 -3.19
N ALA A 128 0.61 -16.32 -3.63
CA ALA A 128 1.74 -15.62 -3.04
C ALA A 128 1.69 -14.10 -3.28
N GLU A 129 1.19 -13.65 -4.44
CA GLU A 129 0.91 -12.23 -4.68
C GLU A 129 -0.15 -11.68 -3.73
N GLN A 130 -1.26 -12.42 -3.52
CA GLN A 130 -2.31 -12.04 -2.57
C GLN A 130 -1.80 -11.97 -1.14
N GLU A 131 -0.96 -12.92 -0.74
CA GLU A 131 -0.31 -12.92 0.57
C GLU A 131 0.61 -11.70 0.74
N ALA A 132 1.42 -11.39 -0.27
CA ALA A 132 2.29 -10.22 -0.25
C ALA A 132 1.50 -8.91 -0.15
N GLN A 133 0.38 -8.79 -0.87
CA GLN A 133 -0.52 -7.64 -0.77
C GLN A 133 -1.14 -7.50 0.63
N ALA A 134 -1.58 -8.62 1.24
CA ALA A 134 -2.10 -8.61 2.60
C ALA A 134 -1.03 -8.21 3.63
N GLN A 135 0.19 -8.74 3.49
CA GLN A 135 1.33 -8.38 4.33
C GLN A 135 1.70 -6.90 4.17
N TRP A 136 1.67 -6.36 2.95
CA TRP A 136 1.89 -4.94 2.71
C TRP A 136 0.92 -4.05 3.46
N GLN A 137 -0.38 -4.38 3.45
CA GLN A 137 -1.36 -3.63 4.21
C GLN A 137 -1.06 -3.65 5.72
N ILE A 138 -0.69 -4.82 6.26
CA ILE A 138 -0.29 -4.96 7.67
C ILE A 138 0.94 -4.10 8.00
N LEU A 139 1.94 -4.06 7.10
CA LEU A 139 3.14 -3.25 7.27
C LEU A 139 2.83 -1.74 7.26
N ILE A 140 1.94 -1.29 6.38
CA ILE A 140 1.48 0.11 6.36
C ILE A 140 0.78 0.43 7.67
N ASP A 141 -0.23 -0.36 8.07
CA ASP A 141 -1.06 -0.10 9.23
C ASP A 141 -0.20 0.00 10.50
N LYS A 142 0.72 -0.96 10.70
CA LYS A 142 1.64 -0.96 11.83
C LYS A 142 2.58 0.24 11.83
N THR A 143 3.14 0.59 10.67
CA THR A 143 4.09 1.72 10.57
C THR A 143 3.40 3.06 10.78
N VAL A 144 2.15 3.21 10.32
CA VAL A 144 1.34 4.40 10.56
C VAL A 144 0.93 4.50 12.05
N GLU A 145 0.62 3.38 12.69
CA GLU A 145 0.36 3.36 14.13
C GLU A 145 1.58 3.75 14.96
N GLU A 146 2.76 3.22 14.64
CA GLU A 146 4.05 3.60 15.23
C GLU A 146 4.31 5.11 15.06
N ALA A 147 4.08 5.65 13.87
CA ALA A 147 4.26 7.06 13.56
C ALA A 147 3.31 7.99 14.35
N LEU A 148 2.08 7.55 14.63
CA LEU A 148 1.14 8.29 15.49
C LEU A 148 1.58 8.30 16.95
N VAL A 149 2.21 7.22 17.42
CA VAL A 149 2.81 7.17 18.76
C VAL A 149 3.98 8.14 18.85
N ASP A 150 4.84 8.18 17.84
CA ASP A 150 5.95 9.14 17.75
C ASP A 150 5.45 10.58 17.74
N TYR A 151 4.41 10.90 16.96
CA TYR A 151 3.82 12.24 16.95
C TYR A 151 3.28 12.68 18.32
N ARG A 152 2.61 11.76 19.03
CA ARG A 152 2.12 12.03 20.38
C ARG A 152 3.27 12.26 21.36
N ARG A 153 4.33 11.47 21.28
CA ARG A 153 5.50 11.56 22.16
C ARG A 153 6.31 12.83 21.90
N ASP A 154 6.66 13.08 20.64
CA ASP A 154 7.67 14.05 20.25
C ASP A 154 7.12 15.48 20.12
N TYR A 155 5.79 15.62 19.99
CA TYR A 155 5.15 16.93 19.89
C TYR A 155 4.05 17.13 20.95
N LEU A 156 2.97 16.37 20.95
CA LEU A 156 1.79 16.66 21.80
C LEU A 156 2.09 16.60 23.30
N ASN A 157 2.86 15.59 23.72
CA ASN A 157 3.21 15.39 25.12
C ASN A 157 4.54 16.03 25.50
N HIS A 158 5.19 16.72 24.56
CA HIS A 158 6.51 17.27 24.81
C HIS A 158 6.41 18.55 25.66
N PRO A 159 7.08 18.62 26.84
CA PRO A 159 6.88 19.71 27.81
C PRO A 159 7.14 21.13 27.30
N HIS A 160 8.03 21.28 26.31
CA HIS A 160 8.50 22.58 25.83
C HIS A 160 8.10 22.90 24.39
N HIS A 161 7.30 22.04 23.74
CA HIS A 161 7.08 22.12 22.30
C HIS A 161 5.61 22.25 21.89
N TYR A 162 4.69 22.22 22.85
CA TYR A 162 3.27 22.36 22.57
C TYR A 162 2.85 23.82 22.35
N ASP A 163 3.24 24.37 21.20
CA ASP A 163 2.95 25.75 20.76
C ASP A 163 1.44 25.98 20.51
N THR A 164 0.67 24.94 20.18
CA THR A 164 -0.77 25.04 19.90
C THR A 164 -1.57 25.58 21.10
N PHE A 165 -1.27 25.12 22.32
CA PHE A 165 -1.91 25.66 23.52
C PHE A 165 -1.33 27.01 23.94
N GLN A 166 -0.04 27.24 23.70
CA GLN A 166 0.55 28.57 23.89
C GLN A 166 -0.15 29.61 23.01
N ASN A 167 -0.51 29.26 21.77
CA ASN A 167 -1.28 30.10 20.87
C ASN A 167 -2.71 30.35 21.40
N ALA A 168 -3.37 29.35 21.99
CA ALA A 168 -4.67 29.55 22.63
C ALA A 168 -4.59 30.52 23.82
N MET A 169 -3.52 30.44 24.61
CA MET A 169 -3.28 31.36 25.73
C MET A 169 -2.95 32.77 25.26
N ALA A 170 -2.16 32.91 24.19
CA ALA A 170 -1.88 34.19 23.57
C ALA A 170 -3.18 34.84 23.02
N SER A 171 -4.09 34.04 22.47
CA SER A 171 -5.42 34.49 22.06
C SER A 171 -6.38 34.77 23.22
N LEU A 172 -6.12 34.24 24.43
CA LEU A 172 -6.86 34.57 25.65
C LEU A 172 -6.39 35.88 26.31
N LEU A 173 -5.07 36.14 26.32
CA LEU A 173 -4.57 37.52 26.20
C LEU A 173 -5.15 38.11 24.90
N THR A 174 -5.00 39.32 24.41
CA THR A 174 -5.97 39.87 23.40
C THR A 174 -7.45 39.92 23.88
N LEU A 175 -8.17 38.82 24.13
CA LEU A 175 -9.55 38.82 24.65
C LEU A 175 -9.66 39.50 26.02
N LEU A 176 -8.62 39.41 26.85
CA LEU A 176 -8.55 40.10 28.15
C LEU A 176 -8.33 41.63 28.05
N GLU A 177 -8.33 42.25 26.86
CA GLU A 177 -8.18 43.72 26.74
C GLU A 177 -9.38 44.47 27.33
N VAL A 178 -9.11 45.52 28.12
CA VAL A 178 -10.15 46.36 28.75
C VAL A 178 -10.68 47.40 27.74
N PRO A 179 -12.01 47.48 27.49
CA PRO A 179 -12.58 48.54 26.68
C PRO A 179 -12.41 49.89 27.42
N GLY A 180 -11.65 50.83 26.85
CA GLY A 180 -11.51 52.20 27.39
C GLY A 180 -10.08 52.74 27.45
N LEU A 181 -9.04 51.90 27.37
CA LEU A 181 -7.63 52.34 27.27
C LEU A 181 -7.14 52.45 25.81
N ALA A 182 -8.04 52.22 24.84
CA ALA A 182 -7.72 52.14 23.42
C ALA A 182 -7.08 53.42 22.84
N ASN A 183 -7.41 54.60 23.37
CA ASN A 183 -6.90 55.87 22.84
C ASN A 183 -5.45 56.18 23.25
N ILE A 184 -4.96 55.63 24.36
CA ILE A 184 -3.55 55.78 24.79
C ILE A 184 -2.70 54.66 24.15
N ILE A 185 -3.29 53.50 23.87
CA ILE A 185 -2.63 52.36 23.24
C ILE A 185 -2.62 52.45 21.70
N ALA A 186 -3.47 53.26 21.08
CA ALA A 186 -3.54 53.41 19.61
C ALA A 186 -2.22 53.87 18.97
N GLN A 187 -1.37 54.65 19.66
CA GLN A 187 -0.04 55.03 19.15
C GLN A 187 0.99 53.88 19.23
N SER A 188 0.76 52.87 20.08
CA SER A 188 1.60 51.67 20.21
C SER A 188 1.18 50.51 19.28
N ARG A 189 0.01 50.59 18.64
CA ARG A 189 -0.49 49.56 17.70
C ARG A 189 0.39 49.34 16.46
N LYS A 190 1.32 50.25 16.14
CA LYS A 190 2.31 50.04 15.08
C LYS A 190 3.50 49.14 15.50
N ILE A 191 3.71 48.95 16.79
CA ILE A 191 4.85 48.19 17.34
C ILE A 191 4.38 46.83 17.91
N LEU A 192 3.15 46.76 18.47
CA LEU A 192 2.65 45.56 19.17
C LEU A 192 1.88 44.53 18.30
N ALA A 193 1.39 44.90 17.10
CA ALA A 193 0.78 43.93 16.16
C ALA A 193 1.83 43.17 15.32
N TRP A 194 3.11 43.45 15.53
CA TRP A 194 4.21 42.89 14.76
C TRP A 194 4.56 41.43 15.10
N PRO A 195 4.47 40.90 16.33
CA PRO A 195 4.83 39.50 16.59
C PRO A 195 3.83 38.53 15.94
N LEU A 196 2.53 38.84 16.04
CA LEU A 196 1.45 38.09 15.36
C LEU A 196 1.55 38.18 13.83
N ARG A 197 2.11 39.25 13.26
CA ARG A 197 2.34 39.33 11.82
C ARG A 197 3.69 38.79 11.40
N LYS A 198 4.74 38.73 12.22
CA LYS A 198 6.08 38.31 11.76
C LYS A 198 6.32 36.81 11.87
N VAL A 199 5.63 36.12 12.77
CA VAL A 199 5.48 34.66 12.70
C VAL A 199 4.72 34.26 11.42
N PHE A 200 3.84 35.13 10.91
CA PHE A 200 3.07 34.91 9.67
C PHE A 200 3.51 35.74 8.44
N SER A 201 4.61 36.52 8.49
CA SER A 201 5.08 37.39 7.37
C SER A 201 6.55 37.22 7.00
N ILE A 202 7.16 36.12 7.44
CA ILE A 202 8.29 35.51 6.72
C ILE A 202 7.85 34.93 5.35
N GLY A 203 6.56 35.03 5.00
CA GLY A 203 5.98 34.66 3.72
C GLY A 203 6.19 35.59 2.51
N LYS A 204 7.10 36.57 2.52
CA LYS A 204 7.43 37.35 1.29
C LYS A 204 8.92 37.68 1.15
N LYS A 205 9.79 36.68 1.20
CA LYS A 205 11.05 36.69 0.43
C LYS A 205 11.43 35.26 0.07
N LYS A 206 11.02 34.83 -1.13
CA LYS A 206 11.66 33.70 -1.81
C LYS A 206 13.15 34.04 -1.96
N ILE A 207 14.01 33.22 -1.37
CA ILE A 207 15.24 32.65 -1.96
C ILE A 207 15.69 31.53 -1.02
N GLY A 208 15.49 30.29 -1.47
CA GLY A 208 16.21 29.06 -1.08
C GLY A 208 16.48 28.79 0.40
N LYS A 209 15.57 28.09 1.08
CA LYS A 209 15.84 26.91 1.93
C LYS A 209 14.51 26.33 2.47
N ALA A 210 14.40 25.01 2.40
CA ALA A 210 13.25 24.20 2.82
C ALA A 210 13.31 23.96 4.33
N TYR A 211 12.82 24.90 5.13
CA TYR A 211 12.64 24.70 6.57
C TYR A 211 11.17 25.02 6.95
N PRO A 212 10.56 24.22 7.84
CA PRO A 212 9.13 24.33 8.19
C PRO A 212 8.81 25.59 9.00
N ASP A 213 7.58 26.12 8.79
CA ASP A 213 7.07 27.34 9.44
C ASP A 213 6.68 27.14 10.92
N THR A 214 6.45 25.89 11.37
CA THR A 214 6.14 25.53 12.77
C THR A 214 6.95 24.31 13.23
N LEU A 215 7.14 24.17 14.55
CA LEU A 215 7.82 23.02 15.13
C LEU A 215 7.03 21.72 14.90
N GLU A 216 5.69 21.81 14.94
CA GLU A 216 4.82 20.68 14.57
C GLU A 216 5.06 20.20 13.15
N THR A 217 5.16 21.12 12.18
CA THR A 217 5.42 20.78 10.78
C THR A 217 6.76 20.06 10.64
N ALA A 218 7.78 20.48 11.39
CA ALA A 218 9.09 19.82 11.41
C ALA A 218 8.99 18.37 11.90
N VAL A 219 8.30 18.17 13.04
CA VAL A 219 8.11 16.84 13.63
C VAL A 219 7.29 15.95 12.70
N LEU A 220 6.19 16.46 12.15
CA LEU A 220 5.34 15.72 11.22
C LEU A 220 6.09 15.32 9.94
N GLN A 221 6.88 16.22 9.37
CA GLN A 221 7.70 15.93 8.18
C GLN A 221 8.76 14.87 8.48
N GLN A 222 9.46 14.99 9.62
CA GLN A 222 10.45 14.00 10.04
C GLN A 222 9.82 12.61 10.24
N ILE A 223 8.64 12.55 10.88
CA ILE A 223 7.90 11.30 11.08
C ILE A 223 7.47 10.72 9.74
N ALA A 224 6.93 11.53 8.82
CA ALA A 224 6.55 11.06 7.50
C ALA A 224 7.76 10.49 6.74
N GLU A 225 8.91 11.15 6.78
CA GLU A 225 10.15 10.62 6.20
C GLU A 225 10.59 9.31 6.83
N HIS A 226 10.46 9.19 8.16
CA HIS A 226 10.79 7.97 8.89
C HIS A 226 9.88 6.80 8.50
N VAL A 227 8.59 7.03 8.27
CA VAL A 227 7.66 6.01 7.74
C VAL A 227 8.18 5.40 6.43
N PHE A 228 8.67 6.23 5.49
CA PHE A 228 9.23 5.72 4.23
C PHE A 228 10.50 4.91 4.43
N LEU A 229 11.37 5.32 5.37
CA LEU A 229 12.59 4.58 5.70
C LEU A 229 12.24 3.21 6.29
N GLN A 230 11.38 3.19 7.31
CA GLN A 230 10.95 1.94 7.96
C GLN A 230 10.25 1.00 6.97
N LEU A 231 9.38 1.50 6.10
CA LEU A 231 8.74 0.67 5.07
C LEU A 231 9.76 0.16 4.07
N GLY A 232 10.71 1.00 3.65
CA GLY A 232 11.80 0.59 2.76
C GLY A 232 12.60 -0.57 3.32
N ASP A 233 12.99 -0.49 4.59
CA ASP A 233 13.73 -1.54 5.28
C ASP A 233 12.89 -2.82 5.42
N LYS A 234 11.64 -2.71 5.91
CA LYS A 234 10.72 -3.84 6.04
C LYS A 234 10.45 -4.54 4.69
N ILE A 235 10.41 -3.80 3.57
CA ILE A 235 10.27 -4.39 2.23
C ILE A 235 11.54 -5.15 1.82
N LEU A 236 12.73 -4.62 2.11
CA LEU A 236 13.99 -5.30 1.80
C LEU A 236 14.09 -6.63 2.56
N ASP A 237 13.67 -6.66 3.82
CA ASP A 237 13.59 -7.90 4.61
C ASP A 237 12.67 -8.93 3.92
N GLN A 238 11.51 -8.50 3.40
CA GLN A 238 10.59 -9.40 2.68
C GLN A 238 11.18 -9.94 1.36
N ILE A 239 11.97 -9.12 0.65
CA ILE A 239 12.66 -9.52 -0.58
C ILE A 239 13.68 -10.63 -0.31
N ASP A 240 14.38 -10.55 0.82
CA ASP A 240 15.41 -11.51 1.23
C ASP A 240 14.81 -12.81 1.78
N LEU A 241 13.70 -12.73 2.52
CA LEU A 241 13.00 -13.90 3.06
C LEU A 241 12.31 -14.75 1.99
N THR A 242 11.80 -14.12 0.91
CA THR A 242 10.95 -14.81 -0.08
C THR A 242 11.79 -15.41 -1.22
N GLN A 243 12.35 -16.60 -1.04
CA GLN A 243 13.06 -17.31 -2.10
C GLN A 243 12.14 -17.63 -3.29
N GLY A 244 12.44 -17.08 -4.46
CA GLY A 244 11.78 -17.42 -5.74
C GLY A 244 10.58 -16.55 -6.14
N ASN A 245 9.97 -15.77 -5.22
CA ASN A 245 8.76 -14.98 -5.52
C ASN A 245 8.82 -13.48 -5.14
N ASN A 246 10.02 -12.93 -5.01
CA ASN A 246 10.25 -11.52 -4.62
C ASN A 246 9.96 -10.48 -5.72
N LYS A 247 9.37 -10.86 -6.86
CA LYS A 247 9.08 -9.93 -7.96
C LYS A 247 8.09 -8.85 -7.55
N TRP A 248 7.03 -9.24 -6.82
CA TRP A 248 6.02 -8.31 -6.33
C TRP A 248 6.62 -7.30 -5.34
N TRP A 249 7.39 -7.78 -4.36
CA TRP A 249 8.06 -6.91 -3.37
C TRP A 249 9.08 -5.95 -4.02
N LYS A 250 9.80 -6.39 -5.05
CA LYS A 250 10.68 -5.51 -5.84
C LYS A 250 9.89 -4.44 -6.59
N ALA A 251 8.75 -4.81 -7.17
CA ALA A 251 7.89 -3.87 -7.88
C ALA A 251 7.31 -2.81 -6.94
N VAL A 252 6.79 -3.20 -5.76
CA VAL A 252 6.27 -2.22 -4.78
C VAL A 252 7.38 -1.31 -4.25
N ASN A 253 8.59 -1.83 -4.00
CA ASN A 253 9.73 -1.03 -3.57
C ASN A 253 10.11 0.02 -4.63
N SER A 254 10.12 -0.38 -5.91
CA SER A 254 10.37 0.54 -7.01
C SER A 254 9.31 1.64 -7.07
N GLN A 255 8.03 1.27 -6.96
CA GLN A 255 6.92 2.22 -6.97
C GLN A 255 6.97 3.18 -5.76
N LEU A 256 7.23 2.66 -4.56
CA LEU A 256 7.41 3.44 -3.34
C LEU A 256 8.50 4.50 -3.49
N ARG A 257 9.65 4.12 -4.07
CA ARG A 257 10.78 5.05 -4.30
C ARG A 257 10.43 6.12 -5.32
N GLN A 258 9.68 5.76 -6.36
CA GLN A 258 9.22 6.68 -7.39
C GLN A 258 8.23 7.72 -6.83
N ASP A 259 7.25 7.27 -6.04
CA ASP A 259 6.17 8.12 -5.57
C ASP A 259 6.47 8.83 -4.25
N ARG A 260 7.53 8.44 -3.53
CA ARG A 260 7.96 9.04 -2.25
C ARG A 260 7.93 10.57 -2.28
N GLY A 261 8.52 11.18 -3.31
CA GLY A 261 8.57 12.65 -3.43
C GLY A 261 7.19 13.29 -3.59
N ILE A 262 6.30 12.64 -4.34
CA ILE A 262 4.93 13.12 -4.57
C ILE A 262 4.11 13.00 -3.28
N ILE A 263 4.21 11.87 -2.57
CA ILE A 263 3.46 11.62 -1.34
C ILE A 263 3.93 12.56 -0.22
N LEU A 264 5.24 12.73 -0.03
CA LEU A 264 5.78 13.66 0.96
C LEU A 264 5.36 15.11 0.69
N LYS A 265 5.38 15.53 -0.58
CA LYS A 265 4.89 16.86 -0.96
C LYS A 265 3.39 17.03 -0.70
N ARG A 266 2.58 16.01 -0.97
CA ARG A 266 1.15 16.02 -0.63
C ARG A 266 0.94 16.10 0.87
N PHE A 267 1.75 15.39 1.65
CA PHE A 267 1.71 15.42 3.11
C PHE A 267 2.05 16.81 3.67
N GLU A 268 3.11 17.45 3.17
CA GLU A 268 3.48 18.83 3.50
C GLU A 268 2.33 19.81 3.21
N GLN A 269 1.75 19.74 2.00
CA GLN A 269 0.62 20.59 1.61
C GLN A 269 -0.61 20.41 2.50
N ASN A 270 -0.94 19.17 2.86
CA ASN A 270 -2.07 18.89 3.75
C ASN A 270 -1.78 19.31 5.19
N THR A 271 -0.51 19.29 5.63
CA THR A 271 -0.09 19.80 6.94
C THR A 271 -0.35 21.30 7.03
N LEU A 272 0.00 22.06 5.99
CA LEU A 272 -0.29 23.50 5.92
C LEU A 272 -1.80 23.79 5.92
N ALA A 273 -2.57 23.04 5.13
CA ALA A 273 -4.03 23.19 5.08
C ALA A 273 -4.70 22.84 6.42
N TYR A 274 -4.22 21.79 7.08
CA TYR A 274 -4.64 21.39 8.43
C TYR A 274 -4.40 22.54 9.42
N HIS A 275 -3.21 23.13 9.45
CA HIS A 275 -2.89 24.22 10.37
C HIS A 275 -3.82 25.42 10.20
N GLU A 276 -4.13 25.81 8.96
CA GLU A 276 -5.11 26.87 8.70
C GLU A 276 -6.51 26.51 9.23
N GLY A 277 -6.97 25.27 9.01
CA GLY A 277 -8.25 24.80 9.51
C GLY A 277 -8.32 24.73 11.05
N PHE A 278 -7.21 24.37 11.70
CA PHE A 278 -7.17 24.16 13.15
C PHE A 278 -7.15 25.47 13.96
N LYS A 279 -6.88 26.62 13.33
CA LYS A 279 -6.93 27.95 13.99
C LYS A 279 -8.27 28.22 14.65
N GLN A 280 -9.37 27.77 14.05
CA GLN A 280 -10.71 27.95 14.61
C GLN A 280 -10.85 27.27 15.98
N GLU A 281 -10.23 26.11 16.18
CA GLU A 281 -10.31 25.40 17.46
C GLU A 281 -9.37 25.97 18.52
N ILE A 282 -8.25 26.57 18.11
CA ILE A 282 -7.41 27.38 19.00
C ILE A 282 -8.21 28.59 19.51
N GLU A 283 -8.89 29.32 18.62
CA GLU A 283 -9.73 30.48 18.97
C GLU A 283 -10.92 30.09 19.85
N LYS A 284 -11.61 28.99 19.52
CA LYS A 284 -12.71 28.46 20.32
C LYS A 284 -12.27 28.06 21.73
N THR A 285 -11.09 27.47 21.86
CA THR A 285 -10.51 27.13 23.17
C THR A 285 -10.20 28.39 23.98
N ALA A 286 -9.61 29.41 23.34
CA ALA A 286 -9.37 30.71 23.97
C ALA A 286 -10.67 31.39 24.44
N GLN A 287 -11.72 31.38 23.61
CA GLN A 287 -13.04 31.90 23.98
C GLN A 287 -13.67 31.12 25.14
N GLY A 288 -13.59 29.79 25.13
CA GLY A 288 -14.09 28.95 26.22
C GLY A 288 -13.43 29.26 27.56
N LEU A 289 -12.10 29.44 27.55
CA LEU A 289 -11.35 29.88 28.72
C LEU A 289 -11.76 31.28 29.18
N TYR A 290 -11.95 32.21 28.25
CA TYR A 290 -12.42 33.55 28.56
C TYR A 290 -13.81 33.55 29.22
N TYR A 291 -14.79 32.82 28.66
CA TYR A 291 -16.13 32.70 29.24
C TYR A 291 -16.08 32.08 30.64
N LYS A 292 -15.22 31.09 30.86
CA LYS A 292 -15.04 30.51 32.19
C LYS A 292 -14.44 31.49 33.19
N LEU A 293 -13.60 32.43 32.73
CA LEU A 293 -13.07 33.50 33.56
C LEU A 293 -14.11 34.59 33.86
N GLU A 294 -15.06 34.86 32.95
CA GLU A 294 -16.17 35.78 33.21
C GLU A 294 -17.07 35.34 34.37
N GLU A 295 -17.23 34.03 34.59
CA GLU A 295 -17.94 33.49 35.75
C GLU A 295 -17.25 33.83 37.09
N HIS A 296 -15.98 34.25 37.06
CA HIS A 296 -15.17 34.58 38.22
C HIS A 296 -14.55 35.99 38.08
N PRO A 297 -15.34 37.07 38.29
CA PRO A 297 -14.93 38.44 38.00
C PRO A 297 -13.70 38.93 38.78
N ALA A 298 -13.46 38.40 39.99
CA ALA A 298 -12.26 38.70 40.77
C ALA A 298 -10.98 38.19 40.07
N LEU A 299 -11.02 36.98 39.49
CA LEU A 299 -9.91 36.41 38.75
C LEU A 299 -9.72 37.12 37.40
N LEU A 300 -10.81 37.40 36.69
CA LEU A 300 -10.78 38.15 35.43
C LEU A 300 -10.15 39.54 35.59
N ASN A 301 -10.56 40.29 36.62
CA ASN A 301 -10.00 41.61 36.91
C ASN A 301 -8.55 41.54 37.41
N GLY A 302 -8.18 40.48 38.15
CA GLY A 302 -6.79 40.21 38.53
C GLY A 302 -5.89 39.94 37.32
N LEU A 303 -6.35 39.13 36.36
CA LEU A 303 -5.61 38.86 35.11
C LEU A 303 -5.51 40.11 34.23
N ARG A 304 -6.58 40.91 34.14
CA ARG A 304 -6.57 42.21 33.46
C ARG A 304 -5.55 43.17 34.09
N ALA A 305 -5.50 43.27 35.42
CA ALA A 305 -4.54 44.10 36.13
C ALA A 305 -3.10 43.60 35.96
N THR A 306 -2.89 42.28 36.04
CA THR A 306 -1.59 41.64 35.82
C THR A 306 -1.07 41.92 34.41
N ARG A 307 -1.94 41.82 33.40
CA ARG A 307 -1.61 42.14 32.02
C ARG A 307 -1.26 43.61 31.82
N VAL A 308 -2.06 44.54 32.35
CA VAL A 308 -1.76 45.99 32.30
C VAL A 308 -0.41 46.29 32.94
N THR A 309 -0.08 45.60 34.04
CA THR A 309 1.21 45.73 34.73
C THR A 309 2.35 45.18 33.89
N ALA A 310 2.17 44.02 33.24
CA ALA A 310 3.15 43.44 32.33
C ALA A 310 3.39 44.33 31.10
N ASP A 311 2.33 44.86 30.50
CA ASP A 311 2.40 45.78 29.36
C ASP A 311 3.11 47.10 29.76
N ALA A 312 2.87 47.61 30.96
CA ALA A 312 3.55 48.81 31.48
C ALA A 312 5.03 48.56 31.83
N ALA A 313 5.35 47.42 32.43
CA ALA A 313 6.74 47.00 32.70
C ALA A 313 7.52 46.82 31.40
N MET A 314 6.87 46.27 30.37
CA MET A 314 7.44 46.15 29.02
C MET A 314 7.77 47.52 28.41
N LEU A 315 6.86 48.49 28.52
CA LEU A 315 7.11 49.87 28.06
C LEU A 315 8.30 50.51 28.82
N ALA A 316 8.39 50.30 30.13
CA ALA A 316 9.51 50.81 30.94
C ALA A 316 10.86 50.17 30.55
N LEU A 317 10.89 48.85 30.36
CA LEU A 317 12.10 48.12 29.94
C LEU A 317 12.54 48.48 28.51
N ALA A 318 11.60 48.69 27.59
CA ALA A 318 11.90 49.11 26.22
C ALA A 318 12.52 50.51 26.17
N VAL A 319 12.07 51.43 27.04
CA VAL A 319 12.63 52.77 27.20
C VAL A 319 14.02 52.73 27.83
N GLN A 320 14.24 51.86 28.82
CA GLN A 320 15.52 51.76 29.54
C GLN A 320 16.60 51.00 28.75
N ALA A 321 16.21 50.07 27.85
CA ALA A 321 17.12 49.25 27.05
C ALA A 321 17.47 49.85 25.67
N GLY A 322 17.10 51.11 25.39
CA GLY A 322 17.52 51.82 24.17
C GLY A 322 16.94 51.25 22.86
N GLY A 323 15.78 50.57 22.90
CA GLY A 323 15.05 50.15 21.71
C GLY A 323 15.62 48.94 20.95
N ILE A 324 16.52 48.15 21.55
CA ILE A 324 17.06 46.92 20.92
C ILE A 324 16.06 45.76 21.09
N GLY A 325 15.74 45.10 19.97
CA GLY A 325 14.59 44.19 19.83
C GLY A 325 14.69 42.86 20.59
N LEU A 326 14.11 42.83 21.80
CA LEU A 326 13.89 41.63 22.63
C LEU A 326 12.61 40.87 22.25
N HIS A 327 12.41 40.54 20.98
CA HIS A 327 11.13 40.07 20.42
C HIS A 327 10.63 38.70 20.96
N ASP A 328 11.52 37.82 21.42
CA ASP A 328 11.15 36.55 22.08
C ASP A 328 10.89 36.71 23.59
N LEU A 329 11.26 37.85 24.19
CA LEU A 329 11.10 38.13 25.63
C LEU A 329 9.78 38.85 25.95
N LEU A 330 8.98 39.23 24.94
CA LEU A 330 7.85 40.15 25.10
C LEU A 330 6.56 39.49 25.63
N ILE A 331 6.34 38.20 25.37
CA ILE A 331 5.06 37.54 25.71
C ILE A 331 5.24 36.51 26.83
N ALA A 332 6.43 35.92 26.96
CA ALA A 332 6.72 34.86 27.92
C ALA A 332 6.45 35.24 29.39
N PRO A 333 6.79 36.44 29.91
CA PRO A 333 6.52 36.79 31.31
C PRO A 333 5.02 36.91 31.62
N ALA A 334 4.25 37.48 30.69
CA ALA A 334 2.79 37.60 30.82
C ALA A 334 2.11 36.23 30.74
N MET A 335 2.55 35.39 29.80
CA MET A 335 2.08 34.01 29.65
C MET A 335 2.36 33.17 30.89
N LEU A 336 3.58 33.21 31.44
CA LEU A 336 3.96 32.50 32.66
C LEU A 336 3.17 32.97 33.87
N SER A 337 2.93 34.28 34.00
CA SER A 337 2.14 34.82 35.09
C SER A 337 0.69 34.37 34.99
N VAL A 338 0.11 34.40 33.78
CA VAL A 338 -1.26 33.96 33.53
C VAL A 338 -1.41 32.45 33.71
N THR A 339 -0.46 31.64 33.23
CA THR A 339 -0.51 30.19 33.42
C THR A 339 -0.31 29.79 34.88
N SER A 340 0.62 30.40 35.63
CA SER A 340 0.79 30.14 37.08
C SER A 340 -0.47 30.54 37.85
N TYR A 341 -0.99 31.74 37.59
CA TYR A 341 -2.18 32.25 38.30
C TYR A 341 -3.43 31.45 37.97
N LEU A 342 -3.60 31.00 36.72
CA LEU A 342 -4.72 30.13 36.32
C LEU A 342 -4.56 28.71 36.88
N ALA A 343 -3.36 28.14 36.84
CA ALA A 343 -3.07 26.80 37.34
C ALA A 343 -3.25 26.70 38.86
N GLU A 344 -2.88 27.74 39.61
CA GLU A 344 -3.04 27.82 41.07
C GLU A 344 -4.47 28.21 41.50
N SER A 345 -5.32 28.69 40.59
CA SER A 345 -6.69 29.10 40.88
C SER A 345 -7.68 27.94 40.94
N ALA A 346 -8.91 28.23 41.40
CA ALA A 346 -10.06 27.32 41.32
C ALA A 346 -10.44 26.91 39.88
N ILE A 347 -9.86 27.54 38.85
CA ILE A 347 -10.08 27.25 37.42
C ILE A 347 -8.96 26.34 36.85
N GLY A 348 -7.91 26.00 37.60
CA GLY A 348 -6.79 25.19 37.12
C GLY A 348 -7.20 23.84 36.51
N GLY A 349 -8.22 23.19 37.08
CA GLY A 349 -8.78 21.95 36.53
C GLY A 349 -9.48 22.12 35.17
N TYR A 350 -10.03 23.31 34.88
CA TYR A 350 -10.59 23.62 33.57
C TYR A 350 -9.49 23.94 32.55
N LEU A 351 -8.42 24.62 32.96
CA LEU A 351 -7.24 24.87 32.11
C LEU A 351 -6.62 23.55 31.62
N GLN A 352 -6.36 22.62 32.55
CA GLN A 352 -5.81 21.31 32.23
C GLN A 352 -6.76 20.49 31.34
N ARG A 353 -8.07 20.59 31.58
CA ARG A 353 -9.07 19.94 30.73
C ARG A 353 -9.06 20.51 29.31
N ALA A 354 -9.03 21.83 29.15
CA ALA A 354 -8.97 22.50 27.86
C ALA A 354 -7.70 22.12 27.09
N GLU A 355 -6.54 22.02 27.77
CA GLU A 355 -5.30 21.55 27.16
C GLU A 355 -5.42 20.10 26.67
N VAL A 356 -5.93 19.19 27.50
CA VAL A 356 -6.12 17.77 27.14
C VAL A 356 -7.11 17.61 25.99
N GLU A 357 -8.22 18.36 26.00
CA GLU A 357 -9.22 18.34 24.93
C GLU A 357 -8.62 18.85 23.61
N LEU A 358 -7.87 19.96 23.64
CA LEU A 358 -7.21 20.51 22.45
C LEU A 358 -6.18 19.53 21.87
N LYS A 359 -5.34 18.91 22.72
CA LYS A 359 -4.40 17.85 22.33
C LYS A 359 -5.12 16.67 21.68
N GLN A 360 -6.23 16.23 22.24
CA GLN A 360 -6.98 15.10 21.71
C GLN A 360 -7.66 15.43 20.37
N GLN A 361 -8.22 16.63 20.23
CA GLN A 361 -8.80 17.10 18.98
C GLN A 361 -7.74 17.23 17.88
N GLN A 362 -6.59 17.78 18.22
CA GLN A 362 -5.43 17.88 17.34
C GLN A 362 -4.95 16.50 16.89
N PHE A 363 -4.73 15.58 17.83
CA PHE A 363 -4.35 14.20 17.54
C PHE A 363 -5.32 13.52 16.57
N ASN A 364 -6.63 13.62 16.84
CA ASN A 364 -7.66 13.00 16.01
C ASN A 364 -7.69 13.61 14.60
N THR A 365 -7.48 14.93 14.51
CA THR A 365 -7.47 15.66 13.24
C THR A 365 -6.24 15.28 12.41
N VAL A 366 -5.05 15.29 13.00
CA VAL A 366 -3.79 14.87 12.36
C VAL A 366 -3.85 13.40 11.95
N LYS A 367 -4.34 12.51 12.83
CA LYS A 367 -4.53 11.09 12.51
C LYS A 367 -5.38 10.91 11.27
N ARG A 368 -6.54 11.57 11.21
CA ARG A 368 -7.48 11.42 10.10
C ARG A 368 -6.95 12.06 8.81
N LEU A 369 -6.58 13.33 8.87
CA LEU A 369 -6.31 14.14 7.68
C LEU A 369 -4.92 13.86 7.08
N LEU A 370 -3.92 13.57 7.91
CA LEU A 370 -2.53 13.42 7.47
C LEU A 370 -2.14 11.95 7.38
N PHE A 371 -2.28 11.21 8.48
CA PHE A 371 -1.81 9.82 8.52
C PHE A 371 -2.70 8.84 7.75
N ILE A 372 -4.02 8.94 7.89
CA ILE A 372 -4.96 8.04 7.20
C ILE A 372 -5.19 8.49 5.75
N GLN A 373 -5.70 9.71 5.55
CA GLN A 373 -6.13 10.18 4.23
C GLN A 373 -4.97 10.48 3.26
N VAL A 374 -3.78 10.82 3.75
CA VAL A 374 -2.62 11.08 2.89
C VAL A 374 -1.67 9.90 2.88
N LEU A 375 -1.05 9.56 4.02
CA LEU A 375 -0.02 8.51 4.04
C LEU A 375 -0.60 7.12 3.78
N GLN A 376 -1.47 6.62 4.65
CA GLN A 376 -2.00 5.25 4.56
C GLN A 376 -2.70 5.01 3.23
N GLN A 377 -3.57 5.92 2.80
CA GLN A 377 -4.28 5.78 1.54
C GLN A 377 -3.32 5.78 0.34
N SER A 378 -2.38 6.73 0.24
CA SER A 378 -1.45 6.76 -0.91
C SER A 378 -0.55 5.52 -0.94
N LEU A 379 -0.13 5.00 0.22
CA LEU A 379 0.67 3.79 0.33
C LEU A 379 -0.13 2.53 -0.03
N ALA A 380 -1.40 2.44 0.39
CA ALA A 380 -2.29 1.33 0.07
C ALA A 380 -2.62 1.26 -1.42
N GLU A 381 -2.64 2.40 -2.12
CA GLU A 381 -2.90 2.51 -3.56
C GLU A 381 -1.66 2.18 -4.44
N LEU A 382 -0.44 2.12 -3.88
CA LEU A 382 0.78 1.84 -4.67
C LEU A 382 0.71 0.55 -5.49
N PRO A 383 0.15 -0.58 -5.00
CA PRO A 383 0.05 -1.79 -5.79
C PRO A 383 -0.76 -1.65 -7.08
N GLU A 384 -1.74 -0.75 -7.11
CA GLU A 384 -2.57 -0.50 -8.29
C GLU A 384 -1.81 0.31 -9.36
N GLN A 385 -0.76 1.02 -8.95
CA GLN A 385 0.05 1.89 -9.81
C GLN A 385 1.29 1.18 -10.38
N MET A 386 1.56 -0.05 -9.93
CA MET A 386 2.66 -0.86 -10.46
C MET A 386 2.45 -1.17 -11.96
N MET A 387 3.53 -1.48 -12.68
CA MET A 387 3.43 -1.86 -14.08
C MET A 387 2.72 -3.22 -14.25
N GLN A 388 1.55 -3.21 -14.88
CA GLN A 388 0.64 -4.36 -15.06
C GLN A 388 1.28 -5.63 -15.65
N ASN A 389 2.45 -5.54 -16.30
CA ASN A 389 3.13 -6.68 -16.90
C ASN A 389 3.92 -7.55 -15.91
N THR A 390 3.93 -7.22 -14.62
CA THR A 390 4.79 -7.89 -13.62
C THR A 390 4.05 -8.73 -12.58
N TYR A 391 2.72 -8.70 -12.55
CA TYR A 391 1.87 -9.37 -11.57
C TYR A 391 0.49 -9.72 -12.17
N PHE A 392 -0.28 -10.56 -11.49
CA PHE A 392 -1.52 -11.14 -12.01
C PHE A 392 -2.76 -10.28 -11.74
N ASN A 393 -2.78 -9.56 -10.62
CA ASN A 393 -3.90 -8.70 -10.19
C ASN A 393 -5.25 -9.45 -10.12
N ILE A 394 -5.24 -10.70 -9.64
CA ILE A 394 -6.44 -11.51 -9.44
C ILE A 394 -6.89 -11.33 -8.00
N SER A 395 -8.07 -10.75 -7.81
CA SER A 395 -8.65 -10.56 -6.48
C SER A 395 -8.99 -11.89 -5.79
N THR A 396 -9.02 -11.87 -4.45
CA THR A 396 -9.45 -13.03 -3.64
C THR A 396 -10.86 -13.50 -4.01
N LYS A 397 -11.76 -12.56 -4.34
CA LYS A 397 -13.12 -12.85 -4.80
C LYS A 397 -13.13 -13.58 -6.14
N GLN A 398 -12.39 -13.10 -7.13
CA GLN A 398 -12.29 -13.77 -8.45
C GLN A 398 -11.73 -15.18 -8.33
N LEU A 399 -10.72 -15.36 -7.47
CA LEU A 399 -10.13 -16.68 -7.22
C LEU A 399 -11.16 -17.64 -6.58
N ALA A 400 -11.88 -17.18 -5.56
CA ALA A 400 -12.91 -17.97 -4.88
C ALA A 400 -14.07 -18.33 -5.82
N GLU A 401 -14.51 -17.42 -6.68
CA GLU A 401 -15.52 -17.68 -7.70
C GLU A 401 -15.06 -18.74 -8.71
N ALA A 402 -13.81 -18.67 -9.16
CA ALA A 402 -13.24 -19.66 -10.07
C ALA A 402 -13.13 -21.05 -9.41
N GLU A 403 -12.73 -21.11 -8.15
CA GLU A 403 -12.67 -22.35 -7.36
C GLU A 403 -14.05 -22.97 -7.13
N ALA A 404 -15.05 -22.15 -6.82
CA ALA A 404 -16.44 -22.60 -6.68
C ALA A 404 -16.98 -23.20 -7.99
N GLN A 405 -16.66 -22.61 -9.14
CA GLN A 405 -17.05 -23.14 -10.44
C GLN A 405 -16.33 -24.45 -10.80
N LEU A 406 -15.12 -24.66 -10.29
CA LEU A 406 -14.34 -25.88 -10.47
C LEU A 406 -14.92 -27.06 -9.64
N GLU A 407 -15.46 -26.76 -8.47
CA GLU A 407 -16.07 -27.74 -7.56
C GLU A 407 -17.53 -28.06 -7.90
N GLN A 408 -18.27 -27.12 -8.48
CA GLN A 408 -19.61 -27.40 -9.00
C GLN A 408 -19.56 -28.40 -10.15
N LYS A 409 -20.20 -29.56 -9.97
CA LYS A 409 -20.53 -30.48 -11.07
C LYS A 409 -21.40 -29.73 -12.07
N ARG A 410 -20.81 -29.23 -13.16
CA ARG A 410 -21.54 -28.59 -14.25
C ARG A 410 -22.47 -29.62 -14.90
N HIS A 411 -23.74 -29.58 -14.53
CA HIS A 411 -24.82 -30.09 -15.37
C HIS A 411 -24.90 -29.20 -16.61
N GLY A 412 -24.20 -29.60 -17.67
CA GLY A 412 -24.32 -29.02 -19.01
C GLY A 412 -23.85 -27.57 -19.12
N LEU A 413 -22.59 -27.37 -19.52
CA LEU A 413 -22.18 -26.14 -20.18
C LEU A 413 -22.92 -26.02 -21.52
N ARG A 414 -24.04 -25.31 -21.53
CA ARG A 414 -24.48 -24.63 -22.75
C ARG A 414 -23.65 -23.35 -22.86
N ILE A 415 -22.57 -23.45 -23.62
CA ILE A 415 -21.88 -22.28 -24.13
C ILE A 415 -22.81 -21.71 -25.21
N PHE A 416 -23.29 -20.48 -25.03
CA PHE A 416 -24.03 -19.73 -26.05
C PHE A 416 -23.09 -19.14 -27.09
#